data_AF-A0A8S9IZ19-F1
#
_entry.id   AF-A0A8S9IZ19-F1
#
_cell.length_a   1.000
_cell.length_b   1.000
_cell.length_c   1.000
_cell.angle_alpha   90.00
_cell.angle_beta   90.00
_cell.angle_gamma   90.00
#
_symmetry.space_group_name_H-M   'P 1'
#
loop_
_entity.id
_entity.type
_entity.pdbx_description
1 polymer ?
#
loop_
_entity_poly.entity_id
_entity_poly.type
_entity_poly.pdbx_seq_one_letter_code
_entity_poly.pdbx_strand_id
1 'polypeptide(L)'
;MPKGDSFSRETSVRKPLESASVPLHLAFLKRVTAFAVKLGYAKDLRPALVKLQEENLSAMNTDPLYSAYHYSHPPLVERLRAIDGQDKKTD
;
A
#
# COMPACT_ATOMS: atom_id res chain seq x y z
N MET A 1 -25.42 -0.87 -32.87
CA MET A 1 -24.00 -0.60 -32.62
C MET A 1 -23.73 0.90 -32.80
N PRO A 2 -23.60 1.66 -31.70
CA PRO A 2 -22.87 2.93 -31.69
C PRO A 2 -21.62 2.81 -30.82
N LYS A 3 -20.47 3.24 -31.36
CA LYS A 3 -19.22 3.43 -30.61
C LYS A 3 -19.30 4.76 -29.86
N GLY A 4 -18.99 4.74 -28.56
CA GLY A 4 -18.92 5.92 -27.73
C GLY A 4 -17.85 5.70 -26.66
N ASP A 5 -16.66 6.23 -26.92
CA ASP A 5 -15.54 6.24 -25.98
C ASP A 5 -15.92 7.09 -24.76
N SER A 6 -16.28 6.42 -23.66
CA SER A 6 -16.52 7.05 -22.37
C SER A 6 -15.21 7.24 -21.60
N PHE A 7 -14.30 8.04 -22.19
CA PHE A 7 -13.20 8.66 -21.49
C PHE A 7 -13.59 10.10 -21.15
N SER A 8 -14.26 10.32 -20.02
CA SER A 8 -14.34 11.66 -19.42
C SER A 8 -14.91 11.67 -18.00
N ARG A 9 -14.04 12.18 -17.10
CA ARG A 9 -14.34 13.15 -16.03
C ARG A 9 -15.08 12.63 -14.80
N GLU A 10 -14.28 12.30 -13.79
CA GLU A 10 -14.59 12.66 -12.40
C GLU A 10 -13.28 12.86 -11.60
N THR A 11 -12.50 13.87 -11.98
CA THR A 11 -11.53 14.49 -11.08
C THR A 11 -12.31 15.29 -10.04
N SER A 12 -12.92 14.59 -9.08
CA SER A 12 -13.62 15.20 -7.96
C SER A 12 -12.59 15.60 -6.90
N VAL A 13 -12.10 16.82 -7.06
CA VAL A 13 -11.32 17.59 -6.09
C VAL A 13 -12.14 17.79 -4.82
N ARG A 14 -12.14 16.85 -3.87
CA ARG A 14 -12.52 17.00 -2.43
C ARG A 14 -11.78 15.90 -1.65
N LYS A 15 -10.98 16.10 -0.59
CA LYS A 15 -10.97 17.10 0.49
C LYS A 15 -9.53 17.40 0.98
N PRO A 16 -9.16 18.66 1.28
CA PRO A 16 -7.85 19.01 1.87
C PRO A 16 -7.76 18.92 3.40
N LEU A 17 -8.81 18.50 4.12
CA LEU A 17 -8.86 18.53 5.60
C LEU A 17 -8.64 17.16 6.30
N GLU A 18 -8.46 16.07 5.56
CA GLU A 18 -8.14 14.72 6.08
C GLU A 18 -6.66 14.33 5.85
N SER A 19 -5.80 15.29 5.49
CA SER A 19 -4.42 15.02 5.05
C SER A 19 -3.47 14.62 6.19
N ALA A 20 -3.83 14.86 7.45
CA ALA A 20 -3.02 14.47 8.61
C ALA A 20 -3.30 13.04 9.12
N SER A 21 -4.45 12.44 8.77
CA SER A 21 -4.80 11.07 9.21
C SER A 21 -3.98 10.01 8.46
N VAL A 22 -3.77 10.22 7.16
CA VAL A 22 -3.01 9.34 6.26
C VAL A 22 -1.58 9.08 6.74
N PRO A 23 -0.74 10.10 7.06
CA PRO A 23 0.63 9.85 7.51
C PRO A 23 0.70 9.17 8.89
N LEU A 24 -0.23 9.48 9.81
CA LEU A 24 -0.27 8.83 11.12
C LEU A 24 -0.62 7.34 11.00
N HIS A 25 -1.64 7.02 10.20
CA HIS A 25 -2.05 5.65 9.94
C HIS A 25 -0.96 4.86 9.20
N LEU A 26 -0.29 5.49 8.23
CA LEU A 26 0.85 4.93 7.52
C LEU A 26 2.01 4.58 8.47
N ALA A 27 2.36 5.49 9.39
CA ALA A 27 3.39 5.26 10.38
C ALA A 27 3.03 4.11 11.33
N PHE A 28 1.77 4.02 11.75
CA PHE A 28 1.28 2.92 12.58
C PHE A 28 1.44 1.57 11.87
N LEU A 29 1.00 1.46 10.60
CA LEU A 29 1.13 0.21 9.85
C LEU A 29 2.57 -0.22 9.62
N LYS A 30 3.48 0.74 9.38
CA LYS A 30 4.93 0.46 9.31
C LYS A 30 5.45 -0.13 10.63
N ARG A 31 4.97 0.38 11.77
CA ARG A 31 5.33 -0.15 13.09
C ARG A 31 4.78 -1.56 13.30
N VAL A 32 3.53 -1.82 12.91
CA VAL A 32 2.90 -3.15 13.03
C VAL A 32 3.60 -4.18 12.15
N THR A 33 3.94 -3.83 10.91
CA THR A 33 4.73 -4.72 10.03
C THR A 33 6.11 -5.01 10.59
N ALA A 34 6.81 -4.00 11.12
CA ALA A 34 8.09 -4.20 11.79
C ALA A 34 7.96 -5.11 13.04
N PHE A 35 6.87 -4.99 13.79
CA PHE A 35 6.59 -5.86 14.93
C PHE A 35 6.32 -7.31 14.51
N ALA A 36 5.53 -7.53 13.45
CA ALA A 36 5.27 -8.86 12.92
C ALA A 36 6.55 -9.57 12.45
N VAL A 37 7.48 -8.83 11.83
CA VAL A 37 8.80 -9.38 11.44
C VAL A 37 9.62 -9.79 12.67
N LYS A 38 9.66 -8.97 13.72
CA LYS A 38 10.35 -9.30 14.98
C LYS A 38 9.80 -10.55 15.67
N LEU A 39 8.53 -10.88 15.46
CA LEU A 39 7.90 -12.09 15.98
C LEU A 39 8.20 -13.35 15.14
N GLY A 40 8.96 -13.23 14.04
CA GLY A 40 9.34 -14.36 13.18
C GLY A 40 8.33 -14.68 12.07
N TYR A 41 7.27 -13.89 11.90
CA TYR A 41 6.25 -14.12 10.87
C TYR A 41 6.64 -13.60 9.48
N ALA A 42 7.89 -13.15 9.28
CA ALA A 42 8.32 -12.55 8.01
C ALA A 42 8.12 -13.48 6.80
N LYS A 43 8.43 -14.78 6.97
CA LYS A 43 8.35 -15.80 5.92
C LYS A 43 6.92 -16.11 5.48
N ASP A 44 5.96 -16.09 6.40
CA ASP A 44 4.54 -16.36 6.10
C ASP A 44 3.78 -15.09 5.69
N LEU A 45 4.19 -13.92 6.21
CA LEU A 45 3.55 -12.64 5.92
C LEU A 45 3.74 -12.21 4.46
N ARG A 46 4.90 -12.49 3.87
CA ARG A 46 5.22 -12.15 2.48
C ARG A 46 4.26 -12.79 1.47
N PRO A 47 4.10 -14.13 1.41
CA PRO A 47 3.18 -14.77 0.47
C PRO A 47 1.72 -14.44 0.77
N ALA A 48 1.34 -14.25 2.05
CA ALA A 48 -0.01 -13.83 2.41
C ALA A 48 -0.36 -12.44 1.86
N LEU A 49 0.56 -11.47 1.97
CA LEU A 49 0.37 -10.12 1.42
C LEU A 49 0.30 -10.11 -0.11
N VAL A 50 1.07 -10.97 -0.79
CA VAL A 50 1.02 -11.10 -2.26
C VAL A 50 -0.35 -11.67 -2.68
N LYS A 51 -0.79 -12.77 -2.07
CA LYS A 51 -2.11 -13.36 -2.37
C LYS A 51 -3.25 -12.38 -2.11
N LEU A 52 -3.21 -11.67 -0.98
CA LEU A 52 -4.21 -10.66 -0.65
C LEU A 52 -4.24 -9.54 -1.69
N GLN A 53 -3.08 -9.12 -2.22
CA GLN A 53 -3.00 -8.10 -3.26
C GLN A 53 -3.53 -8.62 -4.61
N GLU A 54 -3.22 -9.87 -4.97
CA GLU A 54 -3.70 -10.53 -6.18
C GLU A 54 -5.22 -10.66 -6.18
N GLU A 55 -5.81 -11.09 -5.07
CA GLU A 55 -7.26 -11.18 -4.90
C GLU A 55 -7.95 -9.81 -4.97
N ASN A 56 -7.29 -8.76 -4.49
CA ASN A 56 -7.81 -7.39 -4.54
C ASN A 56 -7.58 -6.72 -5.91
N LEU A 57 -6.96 -7.38 -6.90
CA LEU A 57 -6.61 -6.82 -8.22
C LEU A 57 -5.98 -5.42 -8.12
N SER A 58 -5.21 -5.20 -7.05
CA SER A 58 -4.81 -3.85 -6.66
C SER A 58 -3.57 -3.42 -7.44
N ALA A 59 -3.54 -2.16 -7.87
CA ALA A 59 -2.56 -1.64 -8.81
C ALA A 59 -1.12 -1.84 -8.31
N MET A 60 -0.33 -2.64 -9.04
CA MET A 60 1.05 -2.99 -8.67
C MET A 60 2.03 -1.82 -8.78
N ASN A 61 1.80 -0.90 -9.73
CA ASN A 61 2.67 0.25 -9.97
C ASN A 61 1.83 1.52 -9.91
N THR A 62 1.82 2.15 -8.73
CA THR A 62 1.17 3.43 -8.52
C THR A 62 2.23 4.49 -8.32
N ASP A 63 2.05 5.66 -8.93
CA ASP A 63 3.02 6.74 -8.82
C ASP A 63 3.21 7.13 -7.33
N PRO A 64 4.44 7.38 -6.86
CA PRO A 64 4.70 7.71 -5.46
C PRO A 64 3.91 8.92 -4.94
N LEU A 65 3.71 9.95 -5.77
CA LEU A 65 2.96 11.15 -5.38
C LEU A 65 1.46 10.87 -5.33
N TYR A 66 0.97 10.10 -6.31
CA TYR A 66 -0.43 9.69 -6.35
C TYR A 66 -0.78 8.80 -5.14
N SER A 67 0.08 7.83 -4.83
CA SER A 67 -0.14 6.88 -3.74
C SER A 67 -0.05 7.52 -2.37
N ALA A 68 0.89 8.44 -2.15
CA ALA A 68 0.98 9.20 -0.91
C ALA A 68 -0.26 10.06 -0.63
N TYR A 69 -0.97 10.48 -1.69
CA TYR A 69 -2.18 11.29 -1.57
C TYR A 69 -3.48 10.48 -1.52
N HIS A 70 -3.57 9.37 -2.28
CA HIS A 70 -4.83 8.61 -2.44
C HIS A 70 -4.88 7.33 -1.61
N TYR A 71 -3.75 6.71 -1.27
CA TYR A 71 -3.74 5.47 -0.51
C TYR A 71 -3.39 5.72 0.95
N SER A 72 -4.24 5.24 1.84
CA SER A 72 -3.96 5.15 3.27
C SER A 72 -2.87 4.13 3.61
N HIS A 73 -2.43 3.34 2.62
CA HIS A 73 -1.46 2.26 2.77
C HIS A 73 -0.34 2.41 1.74
N PRO A 74 0.89 2.04 2.11
CA PRO A 74 1.98 2.01 1.15
C PRO A 74 1.73 0.88 0.14
N PRO A 75 2.17 1.05 -1.11
CA PRO A 75 2.06 0.01 -2.13
C PRO A 75 2.77 -1.27 -1.68
N LEU A 76 2.32 -2.41 -2.21
CA LEU A 76 2.84 -3.73 -1.83
C LEU A 76 4.37 -3.78 -1.92
N VAL A 77 4.97 -3.17 -2.95
CA VAL A 77 6.42 -3.16 -3.17
C VAL A 77 7.17 -2.54 -1.99
N GLU A 78 6.68 -1.43 -1.43
CA GLU A 78 7.29 -0.79 -0.26
C GLU A 78 7.16 -1.67 1.00
N ARG A 79 6.02 -2.34 1.16
CA ARG A 79 5.78 -3.26 2.29
C ARG A 79 6.72 -4.46 2.25
N LEU A 80 6.89 -5.06 1.08
CA LEU A 80 7.80 -6.19 0.88
C LEU A 80 9.26 -5.77 1.11
N ARG A 81 9.67 -4.60 0.62
CA ARG A 81 11.02 -4.04 0.91
C ARG A 81 11.24 -3.80 2.40
N ALA A 82 10.22 -3.33 3.12
CA ALA A 82 10.30 -3.11 4.56
C ALA A 82 10.43 -4.44 5.33
N ILE A 83 9.75 -5.50 4.89
CA ILE A 83 9.88 -6.84 5.47
C ILE A 83 11.29 -7.39 5.21
N ASP A 84 11.75 -7.37 3.95
CA ASP A 84 13.06 -7.87 3.56
C ASP A 84 14.23 -7.13 4.25
N GLY A 85 14.07 -5.83 4.51
CA GLY A 85 15.06 -5.03 5.23
C GLY A 85 15.10 -5.28 6.74
N GLN A 86 14.04 -5.81 7.34
CA GLN A 86 13.96 -6.14 8.77
C GLN A 86 14.35 -7.60 9.04
N ASP A 87 14.06 -8.50 8.10
CA ASP A 87 14.46 -9.92 8.13
C ASP A 87 16.00 -10.04 8.20
N LYS A 88 16.71 -9.32 7.33
CA LYS A 88 18.19 -9.23 7.31
C LYS A 88 18.86 -8.71 8.59
N LYS A 89 18.11 -8.09 9.51
CA LYS A 89 18.65 -7.59 10.79
C LYS A 89 18.46 -8.58 11.94
N THR A 90 17.66 -9.63 11.71
CA THR A 90 17.25 -10.59 12.73
C THR A 90 18.04 -11.91 12.61
N ASP A 91 18.70 -12.15 11.46
CA ASP A 91 19.86 -13.05 11.31
C ASP A 91 21.16 -12.37 11.80
#